data_AF-A0A963R9I2-F1
#
_entry.id   AF-A0A963R9I2-F1
#
_cell.length_a   1.000
_cell.length_b   1.000
_cell.length_c   1.000
_cell.angle_alpha   90.00
_cell.angle_beta   90.00
_cell.angle_gamma   90.00
#
_symmetry.space_group_name_H-M   'P 1'
#
loop_
_entity.id
_entity.type
_entity.pdbx_description
1 polymer ?
#
loop_
_entity_poly.entity_id
_entity_poly.type
_entity_poly.pdbx_seq_one_letter_code
_entity_poly.pdbx_strand_id
1 'polypeptide(L)'
;GGKRFGFAALVVVGDGKGRVGFGHGKAREVPEAITKATASAKKKMIRVPLKEGRTLHHDGRGRFGAGKVNVRTAPAGTGIIAGGPMRAVFESLGVADVVTKSVGTSNPYNMVRATFDALTNQTSPKSVAQRRGKKVADLLGRGGANEAEAEAEAEAITE
;
A
#
# COMPACT_ATOMS: atom_id res chain seq x y z
N GLY A 1 4.58 -12.23 -42.55
CA GLY A 1 5.41 -11.75 -41.43
C GLY A 1 5.44 -10.24 -41.46
N GLY A 2 5.30 -9.58 -40.31
CA GLY A 2 5.25 -8.12 -40.17
C GLY A 2 5.23 -7.72 -38.69
N LYS A 3 5.47 -6.43 -38.36
CA LYS A 3 5.49 -5.92 -36.98
C LYS A 3 4.10 -6.04 -36.37
N ARG A 4 3.89 -7.04 -35.50
CA ARG A 4 2.62 -7.25 -34.79
C ARG A 4 2.56 -6.30 -33.60
N PHE A 5 1.70 -5.30 -33.66
CA PHE A 5 1.43 -4.42 -32.53
C PHE A 5 0.67 -5.16 -31.44
N GLY A 6 1.01 -4.86 -30.18
CA GLY A 6 0.29 -5.35 -29.02
C GLY A 6 0.41 -4.34 -27.90
N PHE A 7 -0.69 -4.12 -27.20
CA PHE A 7 -0.79 -3.16 -26.11
C PHE A 7 -0.55 -3.85 -24.79
N ALA A 8 0.19 -3.20 -23.90
CA ALA A 8 0.40 -3.64 -22.54
C ALA A 8 -0.31 -2.67 -21.59
N ALA A 9 -1.00 -3.21 -20.59
CA ALA A 9 -1.65 -2.46 -19.53
C ALA A 9 -1.07 -2.91 -18.18
N LEU A 10 -0.75 -1.94 -17.33
CA LEU A 10 -0.47 -2.12 -15.91
C LEU A 10 -1.66 -1.53 -15.16
N VAL A 11 -2.35 -2.35 -14.38
CA VAL A 11 -3.58 -1.97 -13.69
C VAL A 11 -3.40 -2.19 -12.20
N VAL A 12 -3.92 -1.25 -11.41
CA VAL A 12 -4.06 -1.35 -9.97
C VAL A 12 -5.54 -1.47 -9.64
N VAL A 13 -5.88 -2.35 -8.70
CA VAL A 13 -7.24 -2.58 -8.23
C VAL A 13 -7.20 -2.57 -6.70
N GLY A 14 -8.20 -1.97 -6.07
CA GLY A 14 -8.36 -2.06 -4.62
C GLY A 14 -9.81 -1.86 -4.22
N ASP A 15 -10.10 -2.13 -2.95
CA ASP A 15 -11.45 -2.03 -2.39
C ASP A 15 -11.69 -0.75 -1.58
N GLY A 16 -10.69 0.14 -1.52
CA GLY A 16 -10.74 1.36 -0.71
C GLY A 16 -10.81 1.11 0.80
N LYS A 17 -10.66 -0.14 1.25
CA LYS A 17 -10.82 -0.58 2.65
C LYS A 17 -9.59 -1.33 3.15
N GLY A 18 -8.42 -1.02 2.58
CA GLY A 18 -7.15 -1.62 2.96
C GLY A 18 -6.83 -2.94 2.25
N ARG A 19 -7.45 -3.24 1.10
CA ARG A 19 -6.95 -4.25 0.16
C ARG A 19 -6.61 -3.64 -1.19
N VAL A 20 -5.46 -4.06 -1.74
CA VAL A 20 -4.96 -3.57 -3.03
C VAL A 20 -4.19 -4.67 -3.75
N GLY A 21 -4.26 -4.67 -5.08
CA GLY A 21 -3.57 -5.60 -5.97
C GLY A 21 -3.16 -4.90 -7.26
N PHE A 22 -2.15 -5.43 -7.93
CA PHE A 22 -1.74 -4.95 -9.25
C PHE A 22 -1.58 -6.11 -10.22
N GLY A 23 -1.75 -5.83 -11.50
CA GLY A 23 -1.67 -6.82 -12.56
C GLY A 23 -1.16 -6.20 -13.85
N HIS A 24 -0.51 -7.03 -14.66
CA HIS A 24 -0.12 -6.65 -16.01
C HIS A 24 -0.85 -7.54 -17.02
N GLY A 25 -1.16 -6.99 -18.18
CA GLY A 25 -1.81 -7.69 -19.28
C GLY A 25 -1.25 -7.21 -20.60
N LYS A 26 -1.11 -8.12 -21.58
CA LYS A 26 -0.72 -7.78 -22.94
C LYS A 26 -1.67 -8.45 -23.92
N ALA A 27 -2.13 -7.72 -24.91
CA ALA A 27 -3.08 -8.20 -25.91
C ALA A 27 -2.93 -7.44 -27.23
N ARG A 28 -3.71 -7.84 -28.25
CA ARG A 28 -3.74 -7.12 -29.54
C ARG A 28 -4.56 -5.84 -29.47
N GLU A 29 -5.56 -5.81 -28.59
CA GLU A 29 -6.42 -4.65 -28.36
C GLU A 29 -6.27 -4.12 -26.93
N VAL A 30 -6.48 -2.81 -26.75
CA VAL A 30 -6.35 -2.15 -25.45
C VAL A 30 -7.37 -2.69 -24.43
N PRO A 31 -8.68 -2.83 -24.74
CA PRO A 31 -9.66 -3.32 -23.77
C PRO A 31 -9.36 -4.75 -23.29
N GLU A 32 -8.86 -5.60 -24.19
CA GLU A 32 -8.47 -6.96 -23.88
C GLU A 32 -7.25 -6.98 -22.94
N ALA A 33 -6.25 -6.11 -23.17
CA ALA A 33 -5.09 -5.98 -22.30
C ALA A 33 -5.47 -5.53 -20.89
N ILE A 34 -6.38 -4.56 -20.77
CA ILE A 34 -6.92 -4.07 -19.49
C ILE A 34 -7.67 -5.19 -18.77
N THR A 35 -8.56 -5.91 -19.46
CA THR A 35 -9.33 -7.02 -18.86
C THR A 35 -8.42 -8.09 -18.29
N LYS A 36 -7.37 -8.49 -19.02
CA LYS A 36 -6.36 -9.44 -18.56
C LYS A 36 -5.59 -8.91 -17.34
N ALA A 37 -5.18 -7.64 -17.37
CA ALA A 37 -4.47 -7.00 -16.27
C ALA A 37 -5.34 -6.94 -15.00
N THR A 38 -6.60 -6.53 -15.12
CA THR A 38 -7.57 -6.45 -14.01
C THR A 38 -7.85 -7.83 -13.40
N ALA A 39 -8.05 -8.86 -14.22
CA ALA A 39 -8.26 -10.22 -13.74
C ALA A 39 -7.02 -10.75 -12.99
N SER A 40 -5.82 -10.43 -13.46
CA SER A 40 -4.56 -10.77 -12.78
C SER A 40 -4.42 -10.02 -11.44
N ALA A 41 -4.77 -8.73 -11.40
CA ALA A 41 -4.68 -7.89 -10.21
C ALA A 41 -5.60 -8.38 -9.08
N LYS A 42 -6.86 -8.68 -9.40
CA LYS A 42 -7.86 -9.14 -8.42
C LYS A 42 -7.45 -10.43 -7.70
N LYS A 43 -6.73 -11.33 -8.39
CA LYS A 43 -6.24 -12.59 -7.82
C LYS A 43 -5.11 -12.42 -6.80
N LYS A 44 -4.41 -11.28 -6.83
CA LYS A 44 -3.19 -11.01 -6.03
C LYS A 44 -3.37 -9.81 -5.10
N MET A 45 -4.58 -9.58 -4.63
CA MET A 45 -4.81 -8.51 -3.65
C MET A 45 -4.20 -8.89 -2.31
N ILE A 46 -3.48 -7.96 -1.71
CA ILE A 46 -2.95 -8.06 -0.36
C ILE A 46 -3.80 -7.20 0.58
N ARG A 47 -3.82 -7.55 1.86
CA ARG A 47 -4.38 -6.71 2.92
C ARG A 47 -3.26 -5.94 3.61
N VAL A 48 -3.42 -4.62 3.70
CA VAL A 48 -2.49 -3.73 4.40
C VAL A 48 -3.16 -3.23 5.69
N PRO A 49 -2.49 -3.31 6.85
CA PRO A 49 -2.99 -2.70 8.07
C PRO A 49 -2.86 -1.17 7.99
N LEU A 50 -3.96 -0.46 8.23
CA LEU A 50 -4.03 1.00 8.19
C LEU A 50 -4.34 1.55 9.59
N LYS A 51 -3.60 2.59 9.99
CA LYS A 51 -3.89 3.36 11.20
C LYS A 51 -5.13 4.22 10.96
N GLU A 52 -6.13 4.09 11.86
CA GLU A 52 -7.40 4.83 11.81
C GLU A 52 -8.14 4.71 10.46
N GLY A 53 -7.83 3.68 9.67
CA GLY A 53 -8.32 3.53 8.30
C GLY A 53 -7.83 4.59 7.30
N ARG A 54 -6.94 5.52 7.69
CA ARG A 54 -6.55 6.68 6.86
C ARG A 54 -5.08 6.72 6.46
N THR A 55 -4.15 6.19 7.27
CA THR A 55 -2.70 6.30 7.05
C THR A 55 -1.96 5.01 7.44
N LEU A 56 -0.64 4.98 7.29
CA LEU A 56 0.19 3.82 7.66
C LEU A 56 0.56 3.85 9.16
N HIS A 57 0.96 2.70 9.71
CA HIS A 57 1.36 2.63 11.13
C HIS A 57 2.79 3.12 11.37
N HIS A 58 3.68 2.93 10.40
CA HIS A 58 5.07 3.36 10.51
C HIS A 58 5.66 3.68 9.14
N ASP A 59 6.78 4.42 9.13
CA ASP A 59 7.55 4.66 7.91
C ASP A 59 8.06 3.32 7.35
N GLY A 60 8.10 3.23 6.02
CA GLY A 60 8.46 2.03 5.28
C GLY A 60 9.39 2.34 4.11
N ARG A 61 10.18 1.35 3.73
CA ARG A 61 11.00 1.39 2.52
C ARG A 61 10.71 0.13 1.72
N GLY A 62 10.56 0.28 0.42
CA GLY A 62 10.36 -0.83 -0.50
C GLY A 62 11.33 -0.76 -1.66
N ARG A 63 11.75 -1.93 -2.14
CA ARG A 63 12.71 -2.03 -3.24
C ARG A 63 12.33 -3.13 -4.20
N PHE A 64 12.32 -2.80 -5.48
CA PHE A 64 12.20 -3.78 -6.55
C PHE A 64 13.08 -3.40 -7.74
N GLY A 65 14.08 -4.24 -8.05
CA GLY A 65 15.10 -3.93 -9.05
C GLY A 65 15.78 -2.58 -8.78
N ALA A 66 15.68 -1.66 -9.73
CA ALA A 66 16.18 -0.27 -9.62
C ALA A 66 15.20 0.69 -8.92
N GLY A 67 13.97 0.26 -8.63
CA GLY A 67 12.98 1.05 -7.91
C GLY A 67 13.21 1.02 -6.41
N LYS A 68 13.38 2.19 -5.81
CA LYS A 68 13.43 2.39 -4.36
C LYS A 68 12.34 3.38 -3.99
N VAL A 69 11.42 2.99 -3.11
CA VAL A 69 10.31 3.83 -2.67
C VAL A 69 10.39 3.98 -1.16
N ASN A 70 10.37 5.22 -0.70
CA ASN A 70 10.20 5.55 0.70
C ASN A 70 8.75 5.98 0.91
N VAL A 71 8.12 5.42 1.94
CA VAL A 71 6.73 5.70 2.30
C VAL A 71 6.73 6.17 3.75
N ARG A 72 6.06 7.29 4.01
CA ARG A 72 6.01 7.88 5.35
C ARG A 72 4.57 8.07 5.79
N THR A 73 4.36 7.86 7.08
CA THR A 73 3.08 8.15 7.73
C THR A 73 2.86 9.66 7.74
N ALA A 74 1.60 10.08 7.63
CA ALA A 74 1.25 11.48 7.54
C ALA A 74 0.13 11.87 8.53
N PRO A 75 0.18 13.09 9.10
CA PRO A 75 -0.95 13.64 9.87
C PRO A 75 -2.21 13.78 9.03
N ALA A 76 -3.36 13.85 9.70
CA ALA A 76 -4.65 14.04 9.04
C ALA A 76 -4.68 15.35 8.23
N GLY A 77 -5.21 15.30 7.01
CA GLY A 77 -5.32 16.45 6.13
C GLY A 77 -4.09 16.71 5.25
N THR A 78 -3.11 15.80 5.24
CA THR A 78 -1.94 15.87 4.34
C THR A 78 -2.33 15.49 2.91
N GLY A 79 -3.29 14.58 2.75
CA GLY A 79 -3.64 14.01 1.46
C GLY A 79 -2.58 13.04 0.92
N ILE A 80 -2.75 12.62 -0.34
CA ILE A 80 -1.85 11.68 -1.01
C ILE A 80 -0.77 12.43 -1.79
N ILE A 81 0.41 12.55 -1.17
CA ILE A 81 1.61 13.10 -1.80
C ILE A 81 2.44 11.93 -2.36
N ALA A 82 2.15 11.57 -3.61
CA ALA A 82 2.80 10.46 -4.29
C ALA A 82 2.96 10.71 -5.79
N GLY A 83 3.99 10.10 -6.40
CA GLY A 83 4.15 10.07 -7.85
C GLY A 83 3.06 9.23 -8.51
N GLY A 84 2.67 9.54 -9.75
CA GLY A 84 1.49 8.99 -10.43
C GLY A 84 1.24 7.48 -10.24
N PRO A 85 2.22 6.60 -10.55
CA PRO A 85 2.04 5.15 -10.37
C PRO A 85 1.80 4.73 -8.91
N MET A 86 2.43 5.41 -7.96
CA MET A 86 2.27 5.13 -6.52
C MET A 86 0.95 5.70 -6.00
N ARG A 87 0.54 6.88 -6.47
CA ARG A 87 -0.74 7.51 -6.12
C ARG A 87 -1.91 6.57 -6.43
N ALA A 88 -1.93 5.97 -7.62
CA ALA A 88 -2.96 5.00 -7.99
C ALA A 88 -3.05 3.81 -7.01
N VAL A 89 -1.93 3.40 -6.41
CA VAL A 89 -1.90 2.36 -5.37
C VAL A 89 -2.53 2.83 -4.08
N PHE A 90 -2.17 4.02 -3.59
CA PHE A 90 -2.71 4.55 -2.33
C PHE A 90 -4.18 4.92 -2.42
N GLU A 91 -4.62 5.50 -3.55
CA GLU A 91 -6.02 5.78 -3.83
C GLU A 91 -6.85 4.49 -3.85
N SER A 92 -6.38 3.47 -4.58
CA SER A 92 -7.07 2.17 -4.65
C SER A 92 -7.08 1.45 -3.29
N LEU A 93 -6.04 1.62 -2.49
CA LEU A 93 -5.95 1.05 -1.14
C LEU A 93 -6.95 1.69 -0.16
N GLY A 94 -7.31 2.96 -0.38
CA GLY A 94 -8.16 3.75 0.51
C GLY A 94 -7.41 4.58 1.54
N VAL A 95 -6.13 4.87 1.28
CA VAL A 95 -5.32 5.74 2.16
C VAL A 95 -5.68 7.19 1.87
N ALA A 96 -5.99 7.96 2.92
CA ALA A 96 -6.25 9.40 2.79
C ALA A 96 -4.94 10.21 2.87
N ASP A 97 -4.05 9.85 3.79
CA ASP A 97 -2.85 10.63 4.11
C ASP A 97 -1.59 9.79 3.98
N VAL A 98 -0.70 10.16 3.05
CA VAL A 98 0.61 9.51 2.90
C VAL A 98 1.58 10.40 2.14
N VAL A 99 2.85 10.38 2.55
CA VAL A 99 3.94 11.04 1.82
C VAL A 99 4.90 9.99 1.29
N THR A 100 5.14 10.00 -0.01
CA THR A 100 6.05 9.04 -0.66
C THR A 100 7.04 9.71 -1.58
N LYS A 101 8.20 9.06 -1.72
CA LYS A 101 9.22 9.46 -2.69
C LYS A 101 9.81 8.23 -3.36
N SER A 102 9.81 8.23 -4.70
CA SER A 102 10.65 7.33 -5.48
C SER A 102 12.07 7.91 -5.58
N VAL A 103 13.06 7.05 -5.37
CA VAL A 103 14.49 7.37 -5.48
C VAL A 103 15.12 6.44 -6.52
N GLY A 104 15.77 7.01 -7.53
CA GLY A 104 16.44 6.26 -8.60
C GLY A 104 15.61 6.17 -9.88
N THR A 105 14.68 5.21 -9.98
CA THR A 105 13.91 4.96 -11.21
C THR A 105 12.55 5.66 -11.23
N SER A 106 12.11 6.05 -12.43
CA SER A 106 10.75 6.51 -12.73
C SER A 106 9.91 5.46 -13.49
N ASN A 107 10.42 4.24 -13.69
CA ASN A 107 9.69 3.17 -14.38
C ASN A 107 8.46 2.74 -13.55
N PRO A 108 7.22 2.90 -14.08
CA PRO A 108 5.99 2.58 -13.36
C PRO A 108 5.92 1.12 -12.85
N TYR A 109 6.44 0.16 -13.61
CA TYR A 109 6.42 -1.25 -13.20
C TYR A 109 7.23 -1.48 -11.92
N ASN A 110 8.42 -0.88 -11.84
CA ASN A 110 9.29 -1.03 -10.68
C ASN A 110 8.79 -0.22 -9.50
N MET A 111 8.24 0.97 -9.76
CA MET A 111 7.66 1.82 -8.73
C MET A 111 6.48 1.13 -8.03
N VAL A 112 5.51 0.60 -8.79
CA VAL A 112 4.36 -0.13 -8.22
C VAL A 112 4.85 -1.34 -7.42
N ARG A 113 5.75 -2.16 -7.97
CA ARG A 113 6.27 -3.34 -7.25
C ARG A 113 7.02 -2.96 -5.97
N ALA A 114 7.83 -1.90 -6.00
CA ALA A 114 8.53 -1.40 -4.82
C ALA A 114 7.55 -0.82 -3.78
N THR A 115 6.46 -0.18 -4.20
CA THR A 115 5.39 0.25 -3.28
C THR A 115 4.72 -0.94 -2.61
N PHE A 116 4.39 -1.99 -3.37
CA PHE A 116 3.82 -3.22 -2.81
C PHE A 116 4.76 -3.93 -1.83
N ASP A 117 6.06 -3.91 -2.10
CA ASP A 117 7.09 -4.41 -1.16
C ASP A 117 7.08 -3.59 0.15
N ALA A 118 7.01 -2.26 0.08
CA ALA A 118 6.88 -1.42 1.27
C ALA A 118 5.58 -1.71 2.06
N LEU A 119 4.46 -1.90 1.37
CA LEU A 119 3.16 -2.16 1.98
C LEU A 119 3.06 -3.55 2.61
N THR A 120 3.68 -4.57 2.00
CA THR A 120 3.70 -5.94 2.54
C THR A 120 4.45 -6.01 3.87
N ASN A 121 5.46 -5.14 4.04
CA ASN A 121 6.24 -5.03 5.27
C ASN A 121 5.58 -4.15 6.35
N GLN A 122 4.38 -3.61 6.11
CA GLN A 122 3.65 -2.87 7.15
C GLN A 122 3.11 -3.80 8.21
N THR A 123 3.32 -3.41 9.46
CA THR A 123 2.88 -4.19 10.62
C THR A 123 2.01 -3.35 11.52
N SER A 124 0.91 -3.95 11.99
CA SER A 124 0.08 -3.32 13.01
C SER A 124 0.71 -3.50 14.39
N PRO A 125 0.59 -2.52 15.31
CA PRO A 125 1.02 -2.67 16.70
C PRO A 125 0.46 -3.94 17.36
N LYS A 126 -0.79 -4.29 17.06
CA LYS A 126 -1.43 -5.54 17.51
C LYS A 126 -0.67 -6.80 17.08
N SER A 127 -0.27 -6.88 15.80
CA SER A 127 0.51 -8.03 15.30
C SER A 127 1.89 -8.14 15.96
N VAL A 128 2.50 -6.99 16.27
CA VAL A 128 3.81 -6.93 16.93
C VAL A 128 3.69 -7.30 18.41
N ALA A 129 2.67 -6.82 19.10
CA ALA A 129 2.34 -7.15 20.49
C ALA A 129 2.17 -8.66 20.67
N GLN A 130 1.34 -9.27 19.82
CA GLN A 130 1.10 -10.71 19.84
C GLN A 130 2.38 -11.52 19.58
N ARG A 131 3.20 -11.10 18.60
CA ARG A 131 4.48 -11.77 18.30
C ARG A 131 5.50 -11.65 19.44
N ARG A 132 5.48 -10.53 20.17
CA ARG A 132 6.44 -10.24 21.25
C ARG A 132 5.93 -10.62 22.64
N GLY A 133 4.69 -11.10 22.77
CA GLY A 133 4.07 -11.41 24.06
C GLY A 133 3.92 -10.20 25.00
N LYS A 134 3.76 -8.99 24.44
CA LYS A 134 3.62 -7.73 25.19
C LYS A 134 2.23 -7.13 24.99
N LYS A 135 1.77 -6.26 25.89
CA LYS A 135 0.55 -5.49 25.67
C LYS A 135 0.80 -4.42 24.61
N VAL A 136 -0.25 -4.04 23.87
CA VAL A 136 -0.18 -2.98 22.85
C VAL A 136 0.20 -1.64 23.50
N ALA A 137 -0.35 -1.35 24.68
CA ALA A 137 -0.02 -0.16 25.46
C ALA A 137 1.48 -0.04 25.76
N ASP A 138 2.15 -1.15 26.10
CA ASP A 138 3.60 -1.16 26.40
C ASP A 138 4.46 -0.85 25.16
N LEU A 139 3.91 -1.03 23.95
CA LEU A 139 4.60 -0.71 22.69
C LEU A 139 4.39 0.74 22.26
N LEU A 140 3.20 1.30 22.51
CA LEU A 140 2.86 2.68 22.17
C LEU A 140 3.38 3.68 23.21
N GLY A 141 3.45 3.30 24.49
CA GLY A 141 3.79 4.18 25.61
C GLY A 141 5.24 4.68 25.70
N ARG A 142 6.12 4.39 24.73
CA ARG A 142 7.54 4.79 24.80
C ARG A 142 7.91 6.06 24.02
N GLY A 143 6.93 6.72 23.40
CA GLY A 143 7.08 8.04 22.79
C GLY A 143 5.74 8.74 22.78
N GLY A 144 5.58 9.76 23.63
CA GLY A 144 4.30 10.39 23.94
C GLY A 144 3.43 10.70 22.73
N ALA A 145 2.39 9.88 22.55
CA ALA A 145 1.12 10.23 21.92
C ALA A 145 0.10 9.13 22.27
N ASN A 146 -0.88 9.55 23.07
CA ASN A 146 -2.25 9.03 23.18
C ASN A 146 -2.46 7.64 23.82
N GLU A 147 -2.47 7.63 25.16
CA GLU A 147 -3.14 6.60 25.98
C GLU A 147 -4.61 6.40 25.55
N ALA A 148 -5.29 7.47 25.13
CA ALA A 148 -6.67 7.42 24.61
C ALA A 148 -6.84 6.63 23.30
N GLU A 149 -5.84 6.59 22.41
CA GLU A 149 -5.90 5.77 21.18
C GLU A 149 -5.71 4.28 21.51
N ALA A 150 -4.90 3.98 22.53
CA ALA A 150 -4.66 2.61 22.97
C ALA A 150 -5.86 2.02 23.73
N GLU A 151 -6.59 2.84 24.48
CA GLU A 151 -7.83 2.45 25.17
C GLU A 151 -8.99 2.27 24.17
N ALA A 152 -9.16 3.17 23.20
CA ALA A 152 -10.21 3.04 22.18
C ALA A 152 -10.02 1.80 21.27
N GLU A 153 -8.78 1.44 20.94
CA GLU A 153 -8.49 0.20 20.20
C GLU A 153 -8.66 -1.07 21.06
N ALA A 154 -8.55 -0.97 22.39
CA ALA A 154 -8.79 -2.07 23.31
C ALA A 154 -10.28 -2.31 23.55
N GLU A 155 -11.08 -1.24 23.67
CA GLU A 155 -12.54 -1.33 23.90
C GLU A 155 -13.30 -1.89 22.70
N ALA A 156 -12.89 -1.55 21.47
CA ALA A 156 -13.47 -2.09 20.23
C ALA A 156 -13.25 -3.61 20.01
N ILE A 157 -12.56 -4.29 20.94
CA ILE A 157 -12.30 -5.74 20.91
C ILE A 157 -13.22 -6.49 21.90
N THR A 158 -13.87 -5.77 22.81
CA THR A 158 -14.73 -6.36 23.86
C THR A 158 -16.22 -6.43 23.48
N GLU A 159 -16.62 -5.88 22.33
CA GLU A 159 -17.93 -6.11 21.69
C GLU A 159 -17.85 -7.04 20.47
#